data_AF-A0AAU1XPX2-F1
#
_entry.id   AF-A0AAU1XPX2-F1
#
_cell.length_a   1.000
_cell.length_b   1.000
_cell.length_c   1.000
_cell.angle_alpha   90.00
_cell.angle_beta   90.00
_cell.angle_gamma   90.00
#
_symmetry.space_group_name_H-M   'P 1'
#
loop_
_entity.id
_entity.type
_entity.pdbx_description
1 polymer ?
#
loop_
_entity_poly.entity_id
_entity_poly.type
_entity_poly.pdbx_seq_one_letter_code
_entity_poly.pdbx_strand_id
1 'polypeptide(L)'
;MKSPPAQRIHLMITFVLVTCGAVLGACVGLLLSGRLMALICASAAGLGAGAGSFLSRRQVFAFLKPEREEAVPADGYAEGLADATLVCIATYQAAVFPLTADGVTEAERTARRTMAYRIAAYEGLPHPVQTSAAAALEAIDEGVDAKRAETAMKALSLTVYDNRRGR
;
A
#
# COMPACT_ATOMS: atom_id res chain seq x y z
N MET A 1 3.20 4.18 -32.42
CA MET A 1 3.64 4.24 -31.01
C MET A 1 3.14 3.00 -30.27
N LYS A 2 4.01 2.07 -29.87
CA LYS A 2 3.63 0.89 -29.06
C LYS A 2 3.51 1.31 -27.60
N SER A 3 2.31 1.25 -27.01
CA SER A 3 2.13 1.46 -25.58
C SER A 3 2.95 0.41 -24.80
N PRO A 4 3.69 0.80 -23.74
CA PRO A 4 4.45 -0.14 -22.92
C PRO A 4 3.55 -1.24 -22.32
N PRO A 5 4.08 -2.45 -22.08
CA PRO A 5 3.30 -3.60 -21.64
C PRO A 5 2.55 -3.35 -20.32
N ALA A 6 3.16 -2.64 -19.36
CA ALA A 6 2.51 -2.24 -18.10
C ALA A 6 1.28 -1.34 -18.31
N GLN A 7 1.33 -0.43 -19.30
CA GLN A 7 0.19 0.42 -19.63
C GLN A 7 -0.97 -0.37 -20.25
N ARG A 8 -0.68 -1.41 -21.03
CA ARG A 8 -1.69 -2.30 -21.60
C ARG A 8 -2.36 -3.16 -20.52
N ILE A 9 -1.59 -3.69 -19.58
CA ILE A 9 -2.10 -4.50 -18.47
C ILE A 9 -3.02 -3.66 -17.57
N HIS A 10 -2.62 -2.45 -17.20
CA HIS A 10 -3.48 -1.56 -16.42
C HIS A 10 -4.75 -1.15 -17.16
N LEU A 11 -4.67 -0.87 -18.47
CA LEU A 11 -5.86 -0.58 -19.27
C LEU A 11 -6.83 -1.77 -19.31
N MET A 12 -6.33 -3.01 -19.40
CA MET A 12 -7.17 -4.20 -19.30
C MET A 12 -7.84 -4.31 -17.93
N ILE A 13 -7.09 -4.11 -16.84
CA ILE A 13 -7.63 -4.17 -15.47
C ILE A 13 -8.70 -3.09 -15.26
N THR A 14 -8.44 -1.84 -15.66
CA THR A 14 -9.42 -0.75 -15.60
C THR A 14 -10.66 -1.07 -16.40
N PHE A 15 -10.50 -1.58 -17.63
CA PHE A 15 -11.61 -1.94 -18.49
C PHE A 15 -12.49 -3.04 -17.87
N VAL A 16 -11.87 -4.08 -17.31
CA VAL A 16 -12.59 -5.17 -16.62
C VAL A 16 -13.34 -4.65 -15.39
N LEU A 17 -12.72 -3.81 -14.56
CA LEU A 17 -13.36 -3.23 -13.38
C LEU A 17 -14.54 -2.33 -13.73
N VAL A 18 -14.38 -1.45 -14.73
CA VAL A 18 -15.45 -0.54 -15.17
C VAL A 18 -16.62 -1.29 -15.78
N THR A 19 -16.35 -2.26 -16.66
CA THR A 19 -17.40 -3.08 -17.27
C THR A 19 -18.13 -3.91 -16.23
N CYS A 20 -17.42 -4.55 -15.31
CA CYS A 20 -18.03 -5.33 -14.23
C CYS A 20 -18.89 -4.45 -13.31
N GLY A 21 -18.37 -3.29 -12.89
CA GLY A 21 -19.12 -2.32 -12.08
C GLY A 21 -20.37 -1.79 -12.79
N ALA A 22 -20.28 -1.47 -14.08
CA ALA A 22 -21.41 -1.01 -14.88
C ALA A 22 -22.48 -2.10 -15.05
N VAL A 23 -22.08 -3.35 -15.30
CA VAL A 23 -23.01 -4.49 -15.43
C VAL A 23 -23.70 -4.78 -14.10
N LEU A 24 -22.97 -4.83 -12.99
CA LEU A 24 -23.54 -5.02 -11.65
C LEU A 24 -24.50 -3.88 -11.29
N GLY A 25 -24.11 -2.62 -11.55
CA GLY A 25 -24.97 -1.46 -11.36
C GLY A 25 -26.24 -1.52 -12.20
N ALA A 26 -26.15 -1.95 -13.46
CA ALA A 26 -27.30 -2.13 -14.33
C ALA A 26 -28.25 -3.22 -13.81
N CYS A 27 -27.72 -4.37 -13.39
CA CYS A 27 -28.52 -5.47 -12.82
C CYS A 27 -29.25 -5.04 -11.55
N VAL A 28 -28.56 -4.35 -10.63
CA VAL A 28 -29.17 -3.84 -9.40
C VAL A 28 -30.25 -2.79 -9.69
N GLY A 29 -29.98 -1.85 -10.59
CA GLY A 29 -30.96 -0.82 -10.95
C GLY A 29 -32.19 -1.37 -11.68
N LEU A 30 -32.04 -2.44 -12.48
CA LEU A 30 -33.17 -3.16 -13.10
C LEU A 30 -34.07 -3.80 -12.04
N LEU A 31 -33.49 -4.42 -11.00
CA LEU A 31 -34.22 -5.07 -9.92
C LEU A 31 -35.01 -4.08 -9.04
N LEU A 32 -34.49 -2.86 -8.86
CA LEU A 32 -35.09 -1.87 -7.96
C LEU A 32 -36.28 -1.12 -8.58
N SER A 33 -36.16 -0.60 -9.80
CA SER A 33 -37.20 0.27 -10.37
C SER A 33 -37.19 0.37 -11.90
N GLY A 34 -36.61 -0.61 -12.60
CA GLY A 34 -36.65 -0.69 -14.06
C GLY A 34 -35.54 0.11 -14.79
N ARG A 35 -35.73 0.28 -16.11
CA ARG A 35 -34.66 0.68 -17.05
C ARG A 35 -33.97 2.00 -16.73
N LEU A 36 -34.69 2.96 -16.13
CA LEU A 36 -34.12 4.28 -15.83
C LEU A 36 -33.16 4.23 -14.63
N MET A 37 -33.49 3.46 -13.59
CA MET A 37 -32.58 3.24 -12.45
C MET A 37 -31.40 2.36 -12.82
N ALA A 38 -31.58 1.42 -13.75
CA ALA A 38 -30.47 0.66 -14.33
C ALA A 38 -29.40 1.57 -14.94
N LEU A 39 -29.80 2.60 -15.70
CA LEU A 39 -28.86 3.55 -16.31
C LEU A 39 -28.14 4.41 -15.25
N ILE A 40 -28.86 4.87 -14.23
CA ILE A 40 -28.29 5.69 -13.15
C ILE A 40 -27.27 4.88 -12.33
N CYS A 41 -27.65 3.66 -11.90
CA CYS A 41 -26.75 2.81 -11.12
C CYS A 41 -25.55 2.32 -11.95
N ALA A 42 -25.74 1.96 -13.22
CA ALA A 42 -24.65 1.55 -14.10
C ALA A 42 -23.65 2.68 -14.35
N SER A 43 -24.14 3.90 -14.60
CA SER A 43 -23.27 5.06 -14.82
C SER A 43 -22.53 5.47 -13.55
N ALA A 44 -23.21 5.52 -12.40
CA ALA A 44 -22.58 5.81 -11.11
C ALA A 44 -21.49 4.77 -10.75
N ALA A 45 -21.80 3.48 -10.89
CA ALA A 45 -20.86 2.40 -10.61
C ALA A 45 -19.68 2.37 -11.60
N GLY A 46 -19.95 2.56 -12.90
CA GLY A 46 -18.92 2.62 -13.93
C GLY A 46 -17.99 3.83 -13.76
N LEU A 47 -18.53 5.01 -13.44
CA LEU A 47 -17.74 6.21 -13.13
C LEU A 47 -16.93 6.05 -11.85
N GLY A 48 -17.52 5.47 -10.80
CA GLY A 48 -16.81 5.17 -9.54
C GLY A 48 -15.63 4.22 -9.75
N ALA A 49 -15.86 3.11 -10.47
CA ALA A 49 -14.81 2.16 -10.82
C ALA A 49 -13.72 2.79 -11.71
N GLY A 50 -14.12 3.63 -12.67
CA GLY A 50 -13.21 4.34 -13.56
C GLY A 50 -12.33 5.35 -12.82
N ALA A 51 -12.94 6.17 -11.95
CA ALA A 51 -12.23 7.13 -11.12
C ALA A 51 -11.28 6.44 -10.13
N GLY A 52 -11.74 5.40 -9.44
CA GLY A 52 -10.91 4.61 -8.52
C GLY A 52 -9.72 3.97 -9.23
N SER A 53 -9.94 3.40 -10.41
CA SER A 53 -8.87 2.82 -11.22
C SER A 53 -7.89 3.87 -11.75
N PHE A 54 -8.35 5.07 -12.10
CA PHE A 54 -7.50 6.18 -12.52
C PHE A 54 -6.60 6.70 -11.38
N LEU A 55 -7.14 6.80 -10.16
CA LEU A 55 -6.37 7.18 -8.97
C LEU A 55 -5.33 6.11 -8.60
N SER A 56 -5.72 4.83 -8.62
CA SER A 56 -4.80 3.71 -8.44
C SER A 56 -3.71 3.69 -9.51
N ARG A 57 -4.05 4.00 -10.77
CA ARG A 57 -3.08 4.16 -11.86
C ARG A 57 -2.08 5.26 -11.55
N ARG A 58 -2.51 6.43 -11.07
CA ARG A 58 -1.57 7.50 -10.68
C ARG A 58 -0.60 7.04 -9.59
N GLN A 59 -1.08 6.30 -8.59
CA GLN A 59 -0.26 5.78 -7.52
C GLN A 59 0.76 4.75 -8.04
N VAL A 60 0.32 3.74 -8.80
CA VAL A 60 1.21 2.69 -9.35
C VAL A 60 2.22 3.25 -10.35
N PHE A 61 1.82 4.20 -11.20
CA PHE A 61 2.77 4.85 -12.11
C PHE A 61 3.72 5.82 -11.40
N ALA A 62 3.34 6.40 -10.27
CA ALA A 62 4.27 7.14 -9.41
C ALA A 62 5.30 6.21 -8.76
N PHE A 63 4.89 5.02 -8.33
CA PHE A 63 5.80 3.96 -7.86
C PHE A 63 6.75 3.40 -8.94
N LEU A 64 6.40 3.53 -10.22
CA LEU A 64 7.17 2.98 -11.35
C LEU A 64 7.97 4.04 -12.14
N LYS A 65 7.85 5.33 -11.80
CA LYS A 65 8.58 6.39 -12.50
C LYS A 65 9.93 6.62 -11.80
N PRO A 66 11.07 6.37 -12.47
CA PRO A 66 12.33 6.93 -12.01
C PRO A 66 12.25 8.45 -12.20
N GLU A 67 12.57 9.17 -11.13
CA GLU A 67 12.77 10.61 -10.99
C GLU A 67 11.93 11.54 -11.88
N ARG A 68 10.99 12.24 -11.24
CA ARG A 68 10.67 13.60 -11.66
C ARG A 68 10.62 14.50 -10.44
N GLU A 69 11.71 15.25 -10.28
CA GLU A 69 11.73 16.53 -9.58
C GLU A 69 10.54 17.37 -10.08
N GLU A 70 9.48 17.45 -9.28
CA GLU A 70 8.55 18.58 -9.30
C GLU A 70 7.65 18.44 -8.07
N ALA A 71 7.87 19.36 -7.14
CA ALA A 71 7.21 19.47 -5.85
C ALA A 71 5.68 19.57 -5.99
N VAL A 72 5.01 18.42 -5.92
CA VAL A 72 3.68 18.33 -5.31
C VAL A 72 3.91 18.45 -3.80
N PRO A 73 3.07 19.13 -3.00
CA PRO A 73 3.22 19.15 -1.55
C PRO A 73 3.22 17.70 -1.03
N ALA A 74 4.42 17.19 -0.78
CA ALA A 74 4.72 15.76 -0.65
C ALA A 74 4.45 15.23 0.76
N ASP A 75 3.73 15.98 1.58
CA ASP A 75 3.65 15.70 3.01
C ASP A 75 2.77 14.49 3.33
N GLY A 76 1.55 14.44 2.78
CA GLY A 76 0.61 13.34 3.09
C GLY A 76 1.04 11.99 2.49
N TYR A 77 1.77 12.00 1.37
CA TYR A 77 2.26 10.76 0.74
C TYR A 77 3.47 10.19 1.47
N ALA A 78 4.43 11.04 1.86
CA ALA A 78 5.56 10.62 2.68
C ALA A 78 5.11 10.13 4.06
N GLU A 79 4.13 10.81 4.67
CA GLU A 79 3.48 10.39 5.92
C GLU A 79 2.80 9.02 5.78
N GLY A 80 1.98 8.84 4.73
CA GLY A 80 1.34 7.54 4.46
C GLY A 80 2.35 6.41 4.20
N LEU A 81 3.49 6.72 3.60
CA LEU A 81 4.56 5.76 3.37
C LEU A 81 5.33 5.41 4.66
N ALA A 82 5.59 6.40 5.53
CA ALA A 82 6.18 6.18 6.85
C ALA A 82 5.28 5.29 7.72
N ASP A 83 3.96 5.53 7.67
CA ASP A 83 2.96 4.73 8.37
C ASP A 83 2.88 3.30 7.85
N ALA A 84 2.85 3.14 6.52
CA ALA A 84 2.86 1.83 5.89
C ALA A 84 4.14 1.05 6.25
N THR A 85 5.30 1.73 6.32
CA THR A 85 6.57 1.13 6.74
C THR A 85 6.49 0.60 8.16
N LEU A 86 5.98 1.40 9.10
CA LEU A 86 5.79 0.98 10.50
C LEU A 86 4.89 -0.26 10.59
N VAL A 87 3.76 -0.26 9.86
CA VAL A 87 2.82 -1.40 9.86
C VAL A 87 3.47 -2.65 9.26
N CYS A 88 4.13 -2.56 8.11
CA CYS A 88 4.78 -3.71 7.49
C CYS A 88 5.84 -4.33 8.40
N ILE A 89 6.69 -3.51 9.03
CA ILE A 89 7.73 -4.01 9.95
C ILE A 89 7.10 -4.57 11.22
N ALA A 90 6.04 -3.97 11.78
CA ALA A 90 5.32 -4.51 12.92
C ALA A 90 4.68 -5.89 12.61
N THR A 91 4.11 -6.08 11.41
CA THR A 91 3.57 -7.38 11.01
C THR A 91 4.65 -8.45 10.84
N TYR A 92 5.87 -8.03 10.46
CA TYR A 92 7.02 -8.93 10.40
C TYR A 92 7.54 -9.26 11.81
N GLN A 93 7.64 -8.27 12.71
CA GLN A 93 7.98 -8.49 14.12
C GLN A 93 7.02 -9.52 14.76
N ALA A 94 5.71 -9.38 14.57
CA ALA A 94 4.72 -10.31 15.10
C ALA A 94 4.83 -11.73 14.50
N ALA A 95 5.43 -11.88 13.31
CA ALA A 95 5.71 -13.18 12.70
C ALA A 95 6.99 -13.84 13.23
N VAL A 96 7.97 -13.04 13.68
CA VAL A 96 9.21 -13.53 14.29
C VAL A 96 9.01 -13.81 15.78
N PHE A 97 8.27 -12.94 16.47
CA PHE A 97 7.96 -13.02 17.90
C PHE A 97 6.44 -13.20 18.11
N PRO A 98 5.88 -14.39 17.82
CA PRO A 98 4.45 -14.62 17.97
C PRO A 98 4.01 -14.66 19.44
N LEU A 99 2.81 -14.17 19.73
CA LEU A 99 2.21 -14.21 21.06
C LEU A 99 1.65 -15.60 21.44
N THR A 100 1.40 -16.45 20.43
CA THR A 100 0.85 -17.79 20.58
C THR A 100 1.80 -18.82 19.97
N ALA A 101 1.73 -20.08 20.45
CA ALA A 101 2.56 -21.17 19.94
C ALA A 101 2.29 -21.46 18.45
N ASP A 102 1.04 -21.33 18.01
CA ASP A 102 0.63 -21.41 16.61
C ASP A 102 0.77 -20.03 15.96
N GLY A 103 2.00 -19.60 15.72
CA GLY A 103 2.32 -18.37 15.00
C GLY A 103 1.99 -18.48 13.51
N VAL A 104 2.74 -17.76 12.68
CA VAL A 104 2.60 -17.87 11.22
C VAL A 104 3.47 -18.99 10.66
N THR A 105 3.10 -19.48 9.48
CA THR A 105 3.95 -20.41 8.72
C THR A 105 5.24 -19.74 8.28
N GLU A 106 6.28 -20.53 8.00
CA GLU A 106 7.57 -20.00 7.53
C GLU A 106 7.44 -19.27 6.17
N ALA A 107 6.53 -19.73 5.31
CA ALA A 107 6.22 -19.07 4.04
C ALA A 107 5.61 -17.68 4.26
N GLU A 108 4.67 -17.55 5.21
CA GLU A 108 4.08 -16.27 5.58
C GLU A 108 5.09 -15.33 6.24
N ARG A 109 5.97 -15.85 7.11
CA ARG A 109 7.07 -15.09 7.69
C ARG A 109 7.98 -14.53 6.61
N THR A 110 8.40 -15.36 5.65
CA THR A 110 9.24 -14.95 4.52
C THR A 110 8.56 -13.88 3.65
N ALA A 111 7.26 -14.02 3.40
CA ALA A 111 6.49 -13.03 2.65
C ALA A 111 6.45 -11.67 3.37
N ARG A 112 6.22 -11.68 4.69
CA ARG A 112 6.22 -10.47 5.52
C ARG A 112 7.60 -9.83 5.60
N ARG A 113 8.66 -10.63 5.75
CA ARG A 113 10.05 -10.16 5.67
C ARG A 113 10.30 -9.43 4.36
N THR A 114 9.95 -10.05 3.24
CA THR A 114 10.14 -9.47 1.89
C THR A 114 9.43 -8.13 1.75
N MET A 115 8.18 -8.04 2.21
CA MET A 115 7.42 -6.78 2.18
C MET A 115 8.04 -5.70 3.06
N ALA A 116 8.47 -6.06 4.28
CA ALA A 116 9.07 -5.13 5.24
C ALA A 116 10.39 -4.54 4.72
N TYR A 117 11.27 -5.37 4.14
CA TYR A 117 12.50 -4.89 3.52
C TYR A 117 12.25 -4.04 2.27
N ARG A 118 11.29 -4.43 1.43
CA ARG A 118 10.98 -3.70 0.19
C ARG A 118 10.47 -2.28 0.47
N ILE A 119 9.61 -2.12 1.48
CA ILE A 119 9.06 -0.80 1.81
C ILE A 119 10.09 0.07 2.54
N ALA A 120 10.93 -0.51 3.41
CA ALA A 120 12.00 0.22 4.10
C ALA A 120 13.08 0.73 3.15
N ALA A 121 13.34 0.01 2.04
CA ALA A 121 14.29 0.39 1.01
C ALA A 121 13.72 1.36 -0.04
N TYR A 122 12.48 1.83 0.11
CA TYR A 122 11.88 2.73 -0.86
C TYR A 122 12.50 4.13 -0.77
N GLU A 123 13.07 4.61 -1.87
CA GLU A 123 13.81 5.88 -1.94
C GLU A 123 12.97 7.10 -1.55
N GLY A 124 11.65 7.06 -1.76
CA GLY A 124 10.75 8.15 -1.36
C GLY A 124 10.43 8.21 0.13
N LEU A 125 10.98 7.31 0.96
CA LEU A 125 10.80 7.34 2.40
C LEU A 125 11.74 8.38 3.03
N PRO A 126 11.27 9.21 3.99
CA PRO A 126 12.15 10.16 4.67
C PRO A 126 13.36 9.46 5.29
N HIS A 127 14.55 10.01 5.09
CA HIS A 127 15.80 9.39 5.50
C HIS A 127 15.85 8.99 7.00
N PRO A 128 15.35 9.79 7.96
CA PRO A 128 15.28 9.35 9.36
C PRO A 128 14.46 8.07 9.55
N VAL A 129 13.35 7.94 8.82
CA VAL A 129 12.48 6.76 8.87
C VAL A 129 13.16 5.56 8.21
N GLN A 130 13.87 5.73 7.08
CA GLN A 130 14.67 4.66 6.46
C GLN A 130 15.72 4.10 7.43
N THR A 131 16.49 4.97 8.07
CA THR A 131 17.55 4.57 9.01
C THR A 131 16.97 3.86 10.24
N SER A 132 15.88 4.40 10.81
CA SER A 132 15.22 3.75 11.94
C SER A 132 14.54 2.43 11.55
N ALA A 133 14.04 2.32 10.32
CA ALA A 133 13.44 1.10 9.80
C ALA A 133 14.48 0.00 9.59
N ALA A 134 15.66 0.36 9.07
CA ALA A 134 16.79 -0.56 8.94
C ALA A 134 17.23 -1.11 10.30
N ALA A 135 17.36 -0.25 11.33
CA ALA A 135 17.71 -0.68 12.69
C ALA A 135 16.65 -1.61 13.31
N ALA A 136 15.36 -1.34 13.05
CA ALA A 136 14.27 -2.22 13.49
C ALA A 136 14.30 -3.58 12.78
N LEU A 137 14.53 -3.59 11.47
CA LEU A 137 14.65 -4.84 10.69
C LEU A 137 15.84 -5.69 11.13
N GLU A 138 16.99 -5.06 11.39
CA GLU A 138 18.18 -5.75 11.93
C GLU A 138 17.88 -6.39 13.28
N ALA A 139 17.27 -5.65 14.21
CA ALA A 139 16.91 -6.17 15.53
C ALA A 139 15.87 -7.31 15.46
N ILE A 140 14.97 -7.29 14.47
CA ILE A 140 13.98 -8.35 14.26
C ILE A 140 14.64 -9.59 13.61
N ASP A 141 15.49 -9.41 12.59
CA ASP A 141 16.15 -10.51 11.89
C ASP A 141 17.16 -11.26 12.78
N GLU A 142 17.79 -10.58 13.74
CA GLU A 142 18.61 -11.26 14.76
C GLU A 142 17.80 -12.30 15.54
N GLY A 143 16.49 -12.10 15.75
CA GLY A 143 15.53 -13.10 16.22
C GLY A 143 15.71 -13.64 17.65
N VAL A 144 16.79 -13.28 18.35
CA VAL A 144 17.13 -13.83 19.68
C VAL A 144 16.58 -12.98 20.82
N ASP A 145 16.43 -11.66 20.63
CA ASP A 145 16.05 -10.71 21.68
C ASP A 145 14.78 -9.92 21.32
N ALA A 146 13.65 -10.39 21.84
CA ALA A 146 12.35 -9.73 21.67
C ALA A 146 12.33 -8.30 22.27
N LYS A 147 13.11 -8.05 23.33
CA LYS A 147 13.17 -6.75 24.00
C LYS A 147 13.93 -5.74 23.14
N ARG A 148 15.01 -6.16 22.50
CA ARG A 148 15.75 -5.35 21.53
C ARG A 148 14.91 -5.01 20.32
N ALA A 149 14.18 -5.99 19.76
CA ALA A 149 13.23 -5.76 18.67
C ALA A 149 12.11 -4.78 19.06
N GLU A 150 11.51 -4.94 20.25
CA GLU A 150 10.51 -4.02 20.81
C GLU A 150 11.05 -2.59 20.93
N THR A 151 12.28 -2.46 21.44
CA THR A 151 12.95 -1.15 21.62
C THR A 151 13.20 -0.47 20.28
N ALA A 152 13.71 -1.19 19.29
CA ALA A 152 13.96 -0.65 17.95
C ALA A 152 12.64 -0.27 17.24
N MET A 153 11.58 -1.06 17.43
CA MET A 153 10.25 -0.75 16.91
C MET A 153 9.62 0.48 17.58
N LYS A 154 9.88 0.69 18.87
CA LYS A 154 9.50 1.93 19.57
C LYS A 154 10.26 3.14 19.04
N ALA A 155 11.56 3.00 18.74
CA ALA A 155 12.33 4.06 18.11
C ALA A 155 11.80 4.40 16.70
N LEU A 156 11.42 3.38 15.91
CA LEU A 156 10.78 3.57 14.62
C LEU A 156 9.43 4.29 14.74
N SER A 157 8.57 3.90 15.68
CA SER A 157 7.26 4.55 15.85
C SER A 157 7.39 6.00 16.28
N LEU A 158 8.36 6.33 17.15
CA LEU A 158 8.69 7.71 17.50
C LEU A 158 9.23 8.49 16.29
N THR A 159 10.12 7.90 15.50
CA THR A 159 10.68 8.55 14.31
C THR A 159 9.60 8.85 13.27
N VAL A 160 8.66 7.91 13.05
CA VAL A 160 7.49 8.11 12.19
C VAL A 160 6.61 9.22 12.75
N TYR A 161 6.36 9.23 14.05
CA TYR A 161 5.57 10.27 14.70
C TYR A 161 6.19 11.67 14.60
N ASP A 162 7.50 11.77 14.84
CA ASP A 162 8.25 13.03 14.73
C ASP A 162 8.31 13.50 13.27
N ASN A 163 8.38 12.58 12.30
CA ASN A 163 8.26 12.91 10.89
C ASN A 163 6.90 13.56 10.54
N ARG A 164 5.81 13.18 11.21
CA ARG A 164 4.51 13.85 11.07
C ARG A 164 4.47 15.23 11.73
N ARG A 165 5.22 15.42 12.83
CA ARG A 165 5.23 16.63 13.66
C ARG A 165 6.24 17.68 13.25
N GLY A 166 7.34 17.31 12.59
CA GLY A 166 8.41 18.20 12.16
C GLY A 166 8.05 19.14 11.00
N ARG A 167 6.76 19.50 10.87
CA ARG A 167 6.28 20.61 10.05
C ARG A 167 6.44 21.92 10.80
#